data_AF-A0A928D7C3-F1
#
_entry.id   AF-A0A928D7C3-F1
#
_cell.length_a   1.000
_cell.length_b   1.000
_cell.length_c   1.000
_cell.angle_alpha   90.00
_cell.angle_beta   90.00
_cell.angle_gamma   90.00
#
_symmetry.space_group_name_H-M   'P 1'
#
loop_
_entity.id
_entity.type
_entity.pdbx_description
1 polymer ?
#
loop_
_entity_poly.entity_id
_entity_poly.type
_entity_poly.pdbx_seq_one_letter_code
_entity_poly.pdbx_strand_id
1 'polypeptide(L)'
;MRFRMSGCGGIAVLSAFALICAAQAGEISSRKYVAFAWEFEDATPSNMLAAVESLDRTPIDGVGLSMRIYARDGKRIRARLMDQPALEWADLEPWVPVMRELTSHRSMRESMMKSICAPTNRLDWTDDGSWRRVSATMRNIARFAKEGGLKGCWVDDEEYHGQSQYYWCPGDPPYERLCEIVRGRGREVFSAMFSEYPDMTMLFFRFFTRVYQYNNCEDWESARRARGDLWPAFLNGLLDVLPPTAKIVDGFEYGYRFNAESNTYYWGHSMQKGRFVNHVSPENRTKYFEQVSSAAAVYMDMYVNPEGKRWYAPPLNGSRSERFIANVAQATHAVDEYVWFWGEKQCWADWKGKMRQRKSVSTVTWEESLPGISTAMEYFKSPSVFAANRIGNLKKSGKFKPVNLNSKCVKPDKVDSDGLAKPYSCWSDTRYGSAGKYGFDSTFGEDDTSSLFAEGVAHGCFVMSSGKVEPGKIYLVGFSAKGDVVGGNIEWKCGAQWRFSIPGISIPVSEPDANGWRHGLTAIRIPEGADGFGFQLSVRQSAGERSWFDNVFYCPAE
;
A
#
# COMPACT_ATOMS: atom_id res chain seq x y z
N MET A 1 41.92 1.74 -49.29
CA MET A 1 41.77 2.76 -48.22
C MET A 1 40.63 2.28 -47.33
N ARG A 2 40.94 1.89 -46.09
CA ARG A 2 39.98 1.36 -45.11
C ARG A 2 39.15 2.51 -44.54
N PHE A 3 37.84 2.32 -44.40
CA PHE A 3 37.08 2.95 -43.31
C PHE A 3 36.24 1.90 -42.60
N ARG A 4 36.64 1.64 -41.35
CA ARG A 4 35.86 0.93 -40.33
C ARG A 4 34.72 1.86 -39.90
N MET A 5 33.51 1.33 -39.81
CA MET A 5 32.53 1.82 -38.83
C MET A 5 32.36 0.73 -37.77
N SER A 6 32.93 1.01 -36.61
CA SER A 6 32.67 0.36 -35.33
C SER A 6 31.98 1.42 -34.49
N GLY A 7 30.83 1.13 -33.89
CA GLY A 7 30.12 2.11 -33.06
C GLY A 7 28.82 1.61 -32.45
N CYS A 8 28.94 1.05 -31.25
CA CYS A 8 27.96 1.02 -30.15
C CYS A 8 26.46 0.93 -30.49
N GLY A 9 25.97 -0.29 -30.73
CA GLY A 9 24.58 -0.66 -30.41
C GLY A 9 24.55 -1.38 -29.06
N GLY A 10 24.17 -0.70 -27.98
CA GLY A 10 24.21 -1.33 -26.66
C GLY A 10 23.60 -0.51 -25.53
N ILE A 11 22.46 0.16 -25.76
CA ILE A 11 21.72 0.89 -24.70
C ILE A 11 20.18 0.71 -24.83
N ALA A 12 19.65 0.20 -25.95
CA ALA A 12 18.21 0.28 -26.23
C ALA A 12 17.32 -0.79 -25.55
N VAL A 13 17.79 -2.03 -25.33
CA VAL A 13 16.88 -3.17 -25.06
C VAL A 13 16.65 -3.46 -23.58
N LEU A 14 17.68 -3.30 -22.73
CA LEU A 14 17.55 -3.36 -21.26
C LEU A 14 16.63 -2.26 -20.67
N SER A 15 16.27 -1.26 -21.47
CA SER A 15 15.27 -0.23 -21.11
C SER A 15 13.84 -0.72 -21.33
N ALA A 16 13.60 -1.60 -22.31
CA ALA A 16 12.31 -2.27 -22.52
C ALA A 16 12.00 -3.22 -21.34
N PHE A 17 13.02 -3.89 -20.82
CA PHE A 17 12.96 -4.76 -19.63
C PHE A 17 12.34 -4.11 -18.38
N ALA A 18 12.64 -2.84 -18.13
CA ALA A 18 12.11 -2.11 -16.98
C ALA A 18 10.67 -1.61 -17.20
N LEU A 19 10.31 -1.33 -18.47
CA LEU A 19 8.99 -0.84 -18.86
C LEU A 19 7.95 -1.97 -18.93
N ILE A 20 8.34 -3.16 -19.41
CA ILE A 20 7.43 -4.32 -19.56
C ILE A 20 7.07 -4.90 -18.17
N CYS A 21 8.03 -5.08 -17.26
CA CYS A 21 7.74 -5.51 -15.88
C CYS A 21 6.88 -4.50 -15.10
N ALA A 22 7.05 -3.19 -15.34
CA ALA A 22 6.25 -2.16 -14.68
C ALA A 22 4.81 -2.08 -15.24
N ALA A 23 4.60 -2.40 -16.51
CA ALA A 23 3.28 -2.41 -17.15
C ALA A 23 2.47 -3.69 -16.84
N GLN A 24 3.14 -4.81 -16.55
CA GLN A 24 2.53 -6.13 -16.32
C GLN A 24 2.63 -6.67 -14.90
N ALA A 25 3.15 -5.90 -13.93
CA ALA A 25 2.81 -6.07 -12.50
C ALA A 25 1.34 -5.70 -12.20
N GLY A 26 0.44 -5.94 -13.15
CA GLY A 26 -0.99 -5.92 -12.95
C GLY A 26 -1.39 -7.07 -12.03
N GLU A 27 -2.08 -6.70 -10.95
CA GLU A 27 -2.84 -7.56 -10.03
C GLU A 27 -2.10 -8.38 -8.94
N ILE A 28 -0.85 -8.07 -8.60
CA ILE A 28 -0.53 -8.10 -7.16
C ILE A 28 -0.98 -6.75 -6.65
N SER A 29 -2.09 -6.69 -5.91
CA SER A 29 -2.60 -5.46 -5.28
C SER A 29 -1.44 -4.72 -4.61
N SER A 30 -0.91 -3.70 -5.28
CA SER A 30 0.12 -2.86 -4.70
C SER A 30 -0.53 -2.19 -3.51
N ARG A 31 0.08 -2.34 -2.33
CA ARG A 31 -0.39 -1.64 -1.14
C ARG A 31 -0.40 -0.14 -1.45
N LYS A 32 -1.31 0.58 -0.81
CA LYS A 32 -1.55 2.01 -1.07
C LYS A 32 -1.25 2.80 0.17
N TYR A 33 -0.50 3.87 0.01
CA TYR A 33 -0.15 4.75 1.12
C TYR A 33 -0.90 6.06 0.99
N VAL A 34 -1.76 6.34 1.97
CA VAL A 34 -2.54 7.57 2.02
C VAL A 34 -2.15 8.39 3.25
N ALA A 35 -1.88 9.68 3.04
CA ALA A 35 -1.47 10.56 4.12
C ALA A 35 -2.62 11.49 4.55
N PHE A 36 -2.89 11.50 5.83
CA PHE A 36 -3.75 12.44 6.51
C PHE A 36 -2.87 13.29 7.41
N ALA A 37 -3.09 14.59 7.41
CA ALA A 37 -2.27 15.48 8.22
C ALA A 37 -2.92 16.84 8.38
N TRP A 38 -2.55 17.51 9.47
CA TRP A 38 -2.94 18.90 9.69
C TRP A 38 -2.45 19.84 8.59
N GLU A 39 -1.39 19.49 7.85
CA GLU A 39 -0.94 20.26 6.68
C GLU A 39 -1.99 20.26 5.55
N PHE A 40 -2.71 19.16 5.34
CA PHE A 40 -3.71 19.03 4.27
C PHE A 40 -5.08 19.56 4.67
N GLU A 41 -5.45 19.44 5.95
CA GLU A 41 -6.78 19.86 6.43
C GLU A 41 -7.08 21.35 6.27
N ASP A 42 -6.06 22.18 6.17
CA ASP A 42 -6.20 23.62 6.02
C ASP A 42 -5.99 24.11 4.58
N ALA A 43 -5.55 23.23 3.69
CA ALA A 43 -5.18 23.57 2.31
C ALA A 43 -6.41 23.63 1.40
N THR A 44 -6.47 24.67 0.56
CA THR A 44 -7.42 24.69 -0.57
C THR A 44 -6.89 23.81 -1.71
N PRO A 45 -7.73 23.38 -2.67
CA PRO A 45 -7.26 22.68 -3.87
C PRO A 45 -6.13 23.41 -4.61
N SER A 46 -6.20 24.75 -4.69
CA SER A 46 -5.15 25.55 -5.31
C SER A 46 -3.84 25.55 -4.51
N ASN A 47 -3.90 25.51 -3.17
CA ASN A 47 -2.70 25.34 -2.35
C ASN A 47 -2.07 23.97 -2.60
N MET A 48 -2.89 22.91 -2.64
CA MET A 48 -2.44 21.55 -2.92
C MET A 48 -1.75 21.46 -4.29
N LEU A 49 -2.36 22.01 -5.34
CA LEU A 49 -1.80 22.02 -6.70
C LEU A 49 -0.43 22.71 -6.74
N ALA A 50 -0.23 23.73 -5.91
CA ALA A 50 1.04 24.46 -5.86
C ALA A 50 2.18 23.70 -5.17
N ALA A 51 1.88 22.60 -4.46
CA ALA A 51 2.80 21.76 -3.70
C ALA A 51 2.86 20.29 -4.20
N VAL A 52 1.92 19.86 -5.03
CA VAL A 52 1.73 18.45 -5.44
C VAL A 52 2.95 17.84 -6.12
N GLU A 53 3.76 18.62 -6.85
CA GLU A 53 5.01 18.12 -7.45
C GLU A 53 6.01 17.59 -6.42
N SER A 54 6.02 18.16 -5.21
CA SER A 54 6.86 17.67 -4.12
C SER A 54 6.30 16.38 -3.52
N LEU A 55 4.97 16.30 -3.40
CA LEU A 55 4.28 15.10 -2.95
C LEU A 55 4.45 13.95 -3.95
N ASP A 56 4.48 14.25 -5.25
CA ASP A 56 4.81 13.31 -6.34
C ASP A 56 6.24 12.77 -6.26
N ARG A 57 7.10 13.27 -5.37
CA ARG A 57 8.42 12.68 -5.09
C ARG A 57 8.43 11.79 -3.86
N THR A 58 7.30 11.70 -3.16
CA THR A 58 7.13 10.84 -2.00
C THR A 58 6.52 9.49 -2.43
N PRO A 59 6.50 8.49 -1.52
CA PRO A 59 5.84 7.22 -1.75
C PRO A 59 4.31 7.29 -1.59
N ILE A 60 3.74 8.45 -1.25
CA ILE A 60 2.31 8.64 -1.01
C ILE A 60 1.53 8.57 -2.33
N ASP A 61 0.41 7.85 -2.31
CA ASP A 61 -0.50 7.64 -3.45
C ASP A 61 -1.76 8.51 -3.38
N GLY A 62 -2.06 9.05 -2.19
CA GLY A 62 -3.22 9.90 -1.96
C GLY A 62 -3.15 10.64 -0.63
N VAL A 63 -3.97 11.67 -0.49
CA VAL A 63 -4.11 12.43 0.76
C VAL A 63 -5.57 12.58 1.17
N GLY A 64 -5.78 12.77 2.48
CA GLY A 64 -7.05 13.21 3.03
C GLY A 64 -7.24 14.71 2.84
N LEU A 65 -8.14 15.08 1.94
CA LEU A 65 -8.53 16.48 1.73
C LEU A 65 -9.70 16.85 2.63
N SER A 66 -9.67 18.07 3.16
CA SER A 66 -10.82 18.66 3.84
C SER A 66 -11.47 19.70 2.94
N MET A 67 -12.79 19.89 3.10
CA MET A 67 -13.49 20.95 2.39
C MET A 67 -13.12 22.33 2.96
N ARG A 68 -12.05 22.90 2.40
CA ARG A 68 -11.55 24.25 2.63
C ARG A 68 -11.64 25.02 1.31
N ILE A 69 -12.83 25.54 1.04
CA ILE A 69 -13.11 26.33 -0.15
C ILE A 69 -13.83 27.62 0.24
N TYR A 70 -13.93 28.54 -0.71
CA TYR A 70 -14.73 29.75 -0.58
C TYR A 70 -16.04 29.56 -1.34
N ALA A 71 -17.16 29.83 -0.66
CA ALA A 71 -18.48 29.93 -1.27
C ALA A 71 -18.56 31.17 -2.17
N ARG A 72 -19.61 31.24 -3.02
CA ARG A 72 -19.81 32.37 -3.94
C ARG A 72 -19.95 33.72 -3.24
N ASP A 73 -20.41 33.73 -1.98
CA ASP A 73 -20.51 34.94 -1.14
C ASP A 73 -19.19 35.35 -0.47
N GLY A 74 -18.09 34.67 -0.81
CA GLY A 74 -16.75 34.90 -0.25
C GLY A 74 -16.55 34.33 1.15
N LYS A 75 -17.57 33.71 1.77
CA LYS A 75 -17.41 33.05 3.07
C LYS A 75 -16.67 31.74 2.90
N ARG A 76 -15.78 31.46 3.86
CA ARG A 76 -15.05 30.21 3.89
C ARG A 76 -15.94 29.08 4.41
N ILE A 77 -16.15 28.07 3.59
CA ILE A 77 -16.77 26.82 4.01
C ILE A 77 -15.75 26.07 4.89
N ARG A 78 -16.17 25.69 6.09
CA ARG A 78 -15.34 24.97 7.07
C ARG A 78 -15.84 23.53 7.18
N ALA A 79 -14.93 22.61 7.50
CA ALA A 79 -15.15 21.17 7.66
C ALA A 79 -16.08 20.74 8.83
N ARG A 80 -17.12 21.51 9.17
CA ARG A 80 -18.14 21.17 10.18
C ARG A 80 -19.37 20.59 9.50
N LEU A 81 -19.16 19.50 8.78
CA LEU A 81 -20.00 19.07 7.66
C LEU A 81 -21.43 18.67 8.09
N MET A 82 -21.62 18.30 9.35
CA MET A 82 -22.93 17.95 9.92
C MET A 82 -23.65 19.11 10.63
N ASP A 83 -22.94 20.19 10.98
CA ASP A 83 -23.52 21.34 11.72
C ASP A 83 -23.85 22.55 10.85
N GLN A 84 -23.31 22.60 9.63
CA GLN A 84 -23.52 23.73 8.74
C GLN A 84 -24.90 23.67 8.06
N PRO A 85 -25.41 24.81 7.56
CA PRO A 85 -26.44 24.79 6.52
C PRO A 85 -26.07 23.81 5.41
N ALA A 86 -27.07 23.28 4.71
CA ALA A 86 -26.83 22.36 3.61
C ALA A 86 -25.84 22.99 2.62
N LEU A 87 -24.80 22.23 2.29
CA LEU A 87 -23.81 22.65 1.32
C LEU A 87 -24.46 22.66 -0.06
N GLU A 88 -24.46 23.81 -0.73
CA GLU A 88 -25.07 23.95 -2.05
C GLU A 88 -24.10 23.53 -3.16
N TRP A 89 -24.60 22.82 -4.18
CA TRP A 89 -23.78 22.39 -5.32
C TRP A 89 -23.10 23.56 -6.03
N ALA A 90 -23.79 24.70 -6.15
CA ALA A 90 -23.30 25.88 -6.82
C ALA A 90 -22.06 26.52 -6.16
N ASP A 91 -21.76 26.16 -4.90
CA ASP A 91 -20.52 26.58 -4.23
C ASP A 91 -19.35 25.60 -4.49
N LEU A 92 -19.64 24.36 -4.91
CA LEU A 92 -18.66 23.30 -5.21
C LEU A 92 -18.26 23.26 -6.67
N GLU A 93 -19.24 23.40 -7.56
CA GLU A 93 -19.07 23.27 -9.01
C GLU A 93 -17.89 24.08 -9.57
N PRO A 94 -17.64 25.36 -9.15
CA PRO A 94 -16.50 26.12 -9.66
C PRO A 94 -15.13 25.52 -9.33
N TRP A 95 -15.04 24.67 -8.30
CA TRP A 95 -13.79 24.04 -7.87
C TRP A 95 -13.50 22.72 -8.58
N VAL A 96 -14.47 22.16 -9.32
CA VAL A 96 -14.32 20.87 -10.02
C VAL A 96 -13.14 20.87 -11.01
N PRO A 97 -12.92 21.90 -11.85
CA PRO A 97 -11.77 21.90 -12.77
C PRO A 97 -10.41 21.85 -12.05
N VAL A 98 -10.25 22.63 -10.97
CA VAL A 98 -9.02 22.64 -10.17
C VAL A 98 -8.80 21.30 -9.49
N MET A 99 -9.88 20.67 -9.01
CA MET A 99 -9.80 19.32 -8.44
C MET A 99 -9.37 18.28 -9.48
N ARG A 100 -9.89 18.33 -10.71
CA ARG A 100 -9.48 17.42 -11.80
C ARG A 100 -8.02 17.59 -12.20
N GLU A 101 -7.54 18.83 -12.23
CA GLU A 101 -6.13 19.11 -12.46
C GLU A 101 -5.28 18.50 -11.34
N LEU A 102 -5.66 18.75 -10.09
CA LEU A 102 -4.98 18.21 -8.91
C LEU A 102 -4.95 16.67 -8.90
N THR A 103 -6.08 16.01 -9.19
CA THR A 103 -6.18 14.54 -9.16
C THR A 103 -5.53 13.85 -10.36
N SER A 104 -5.07 14.60 -11.36
CA SER A 104 -4.25 14.05 -12.46
C SER A 104 -2.84 13.64 -12.01
N HIS A 105 -2.37 14.15 -10.86
CA HIS A 105 -1.07 13.83 -10.30
C HIS A 105 -1.02 12.43 -9.67
N ARG A 106 0.16 11.81 -9.72
CA ARG A 106 0.38 10.42 -9.23
C ARG A 106 0.06 10.28 -7.75
N SER A 107 0.50 11.24 -6.94
CA SER A 107 0.30 11.27 -5.48
C SER A 107 -1.12 11.62 -5.05
N MET A 108 -2.03 11.84 -6.01
CA MET A 108 -3.42 12.19 -5.74
C MET A 108 -4.43 11.11 -6.16
N ARG A 109 -3.96 9.98 -6.72
CA ARG A 109 -4.81 8.91 -7.27
C ARG A 109 -5.68 8.21 -6.24
N GLU A 110 -5.20 8.12 -5.01
CA GLU A 110 -5.89 7.50 -3.88
C GLU A 110 -6.43 8.55 -2.90
N SER A 111 -6.48 9.83 -3.30
CA SER A 111 -6.95 10.92 -2.45
C SER A 111 -8.45 10.84 -2.20
N MET A 112 -8.85 11.25 -1.00
CA MET A 112 -10.23 11.15 -0.52
C MET A 112 -10.69 12.46 0.10
N MET A 113 -11.98 12.78 -0.04
CA MET A 113 -12.60 13.98 0.55
C MET A 113 -13.18 13.68 1.94
N LYS A 114 -12.97 14.57 2.92
CA LYS A 114 -13.61 14.47 4.23
C LYS A 114 -15.12 14.59 4.04
N SER A 115 -15.87 13.62 4.53
CA SER A 115 -17.33 13.55 4.35
C SER A 115 -18.06 13.71 5.68
N ILE A 116 -17.92 12.73 6.57
CA ILE A 116 -18.60 12.70 7.86
C ILE A 116 -17.57 13.03 8.95
N CYS A 117 -17.97 13.93 9.85
CA CYS A 117 -17.29 14.19 11.11
C CYS A 117 -18.31 14.24 12.23
N ALA A 118 -17.90 13.96 13.48
CA ALA A 118 -18.82 14.18 14.59
C ALA A 118 -19.30 15.65 14.61
N PRO A 119 -20.60 15.90 14.79
CA PRO A 119 -21.13 17.26 14.80
C PRO A 119 -20.68 17.98 16.07
N THR A 120 -20.44 19.28 16.01
CA THR A 120 -20.10 20.14 17.15
C THR A 120 -21.22 20.12 18.18
N ASN A 121 -22.47 20.13 17.72
CA ASN A 121 -23.65 20.02 18.56
C ASN A 121 -24.35 18.70 18.27
N ARG A 122 -24.80 17.98 19.30
CA ARG A 122 -25.55 16.74 19.12
C ARG A 122 -26.79 16.99 18.25
N LEU A 123 -26.90 16.27 17.15
CA LEU A 123 -28.10 16.19 16.33
C LEU A 123 -29.08 15.20 16.98
N ASP A 124 -30.33 15.62 17.13
CA ASP A 124 -31.42 14.74 17.53
C ASP A 124 -31.64 13.68 16.44
N TRP A 125 -31.59 12.41 16.82
CA TRP A 125 -31.79 11.27 15.92
C TRP A 125 -33.21 11.23 15.33
N THR A 126 -34.19 11.82 16.02
CA THR A 126 -35.60 11.87 15.63
C THR A 126 -35.96 13.08 14.75
N ASP A 127 -35.07 14.07 14.63
CA ASP A 127 -35.32 15.25 13.81
C ASP A 127 -35.05 14.98 12.32
N ASP A 128 -36.11 14.60 11.59
CA ASP A 128 -36.08 14.40 10.14
C ASP A 128 -35.58 15.61 9.36
N GLY A 129 -35.81 16.83 9.85
CA GLY A 129 -35.33 18.05 9.20
C GLY A 129 -33.82 18.15 9.23
N SER A 130 -33.21 17.85 10.38
CA SER A 130 -31.74 17.86 10.53
C SER A 130 -31.06 16.78 9.71
N TRP A 131 -31.56 15.55 9.74
CA TRP A 131 -30.96 14.46 8.97
C TRP A 131 -31.11 14.63 7.46
N ARG A 132 -32.23 15.18 6.97
CA ARG A 132 -32.35 15.56 5.55
C ARG A 132 -31.30 16.56 5.11
N ARG A 133 -30.95 17.54 5.97
CA ARG A 133 -29.87 18.50 5.67
C ARG A 133 -28.50 17.82 5.63
N VAL A 134 -28.22 16.92 6.57
CA VAL A 134 -26.98 16.12 6.57
C VAL A 134 -26.90 15.31 5.28
N SER A 135 -27.94 14.57 4.92
CA SER A 135 -28.01 13.77 3.70
C SER A 135 -27.78 14.61 2.44
N ALA A 136 -28.33 15.82 2.36
CA ALA A 136 -28.11 16.74 1.26
C ALA A 136 -26.66 17.23 1.16
N THR A 137 -26.03 17.57 2.28
CA THR A 137 -24.60 17.93 2.31
C THR A 137 -23.73 16.75 1.87
N MET A 138 -23.98 15.55 2.38
CA MET A 138 -23.19 14.35 2.06
C MET A 138 -23.34 13.95 0.60
N ARG A 139 -24.54 14.09 0.02
CA ARG A 139 -24.77 13.95 -1.43
C ARG A 139 -23.84 14.85 -2.23
N ASN A 140 -23.80 16.15 -1.91
CA ASN A 140 -23.00 17.11 -2.67
C ASN A 140 -21.49 16.89 -2.48
N ILE A 141 -21.04 16.43 -1.30
CA ILE A 141 -19.65 16.03 -1.09
C ILE A 141 -19.29 14.80 -1.94
N ALA A 142 -20.14 13.77 -1.97
CA ALA A 142 -19.91 12.58 -2.79
C ALA A 142 -19.88 12.93 -4.29
N ARG A 143 -20.80 13.77 -4.74
CA ARG A 143 -20.82 14.30 -6.10
C ARG A 143 -19.54 15.08 -6.43
N PHE A 144 -19.11 15.97 -5.55
CA PHE A 144 -17.87 16.75 -5.75
C PHE A 144 -16.63 15.85 -5.79
N ALA A 145 -16.56 14.84 -4.91
CA ALA A 145 -15.46 13.89 -4.92
C ALA A 145 -15.39 13.13 -6.26
N LYS A 146 -16.53 12.64 -6.76
CA LYS A 146 -16.62 11.97 -8.06
C LYS A 146 -16.22 12.90 -9.21
N GLU A 147 -16.86 14.06 -9.31
CA GLU A 147 -16.64 14.99 -10.42
C GLU A 147 -15.22 15.57 -10.42
N GLY A 148 -14.61 15.71 -9.23
CA GLY A 148 -13.22 16.14 -9.04
C GLY A 148 -12.17 15.05 -9.23
N GLY A 149 -12.57 13.80 -9.51
CA GLY A 149 -11.64 12.68 -9.77
C GLY A 149 -11.00 12.06 -8.52
N LEU A 150 -11.56 12.29 -7.33
CA LEU A 150 -11.08 11.65 -6.10
C LEU A 150 -11.53 10.19 -6.03
N LYS A 151 -10.75 9.35 -5.33
CA LYS A 151 -11.06 7.92 -5.15
C LYS A 151 -12.32 7.67 -4.31
N GLY A 152 -12.68 8.64 -3.48
CA GLY A 152 -13.88 8.61 -2.67
C GLY A 152 -13.78 9.53 -1.47
N CYS A 153 -14.20 9.04 -0.31
CA CYS A 153 -14.35 9.83 0.89
C CYS A 153 -13.67 9.21 2.10
N TRP A 154 -13.37 10.04 3.10
CA TRP A 154 -12.96 9.56 4.41
C TRP A 154 -13.85 10.09 5.53
N VAL A 155 -13.86 9.35 6.64
CA VAL A 155 -14.69 9.58 7.82
C VAL A 155 -13.83 9.56 9.07
N ASP A 156 -14.01 10.61 9.87
CA ASP A 156 -13.37 10.81 11.16
C ASP A 156 -14.47 11.04 12.18
N ASP A 157 -14.81 9.98 12.91
CA ASP A 157 -15.91 9.97 13.86
C ASP A 157 -15.54 10.54 15.24
N GLU A 158 -14.39 11.22 15.37
CA GLU A 158 -13.94 11.76 16.65
C GLU A 158 -14.78 12.90 17.20
N GLU A 159 -15.19 12.74 18.46
CA GLU A 159 -15.99 13.70 19.21
C GLU A 159 -15.09 14.58 20.11
N TYR A 160 -14.76 15.77 19.63
CA TYR A 160 -13.89 16.72 20.36
C TYR A 160 -14.64 17.66 21.32
N HIS A 161 -15.98 17.67 21.32
CA HIS A 161 -16.79 18.67 22.00
C HIS A 161 -17.75 18.08 23.05
N GLY A 162 -17.58 16.80 23.41
CA GLY A 162 -18.39 16.13 24.45
C GLY A 162 -19.87 15.91 24.07
N GLN A 163 -20.21 16.07 22.79
CA GLN A 163 -21.57 16.00 22.25
C GLN A 163 -22.21 14.60 22.32
N SER A 164 -21.40 13.54 22.47
CA SER A 164 -21.86 12.16 22.61
C SER A 164 -22.72 11.67 21.43
N GLN A 165 -22.56 12.21 20.21
CA GLN A 165 -23.44 11.96 19.03
C GLN A 165 -23.79 10.49 18.84
N TYR A 166 -22.79 9.61 18.93
CA TYR A 166 -22.95 8.19 18.70
C TYR A 166 -23.14 7.37 19.99
N TYR A 167 -23.56 8.01 21.08
CA TYR A 167 -23.96 7.37 22.32
C TYR A 167 -25.40 7.72 22.67
N TRP A 168 -26.08 6.81 23.34
CA TRP A 168 -27.39 7.02 23.95
C TRP A 168 -27.28 8.00 25.12
N CYS A 169 -28.19 8.96 25.18
CA CYS A 169 -28.22 10.01 26.19
C CYS A 169 -29.59 10.07 26.88
N PRO A 170 -29.66 10.56 28.14
CA PRO A 170 -30.94 10.83 28.79
C PRO A 170 -31.81 11.75 27.93
N GLY A 171 -33.07 11.37 27.73
CA GLY A 171 -34.02 12.07 26.85
C GLY A 171 -34.15 11.47 25.46
N ASP A 172 -33.21 10.60 25.05
CA ASP A 172 -33.39 9.81 23.83
C ASP A 172 -34.50 8.74 24.02
N PRO A 173 -35.11 8.25 22.93
CA PRO A 173 -35.92 7.03 22.96
C PRO A 173 -35.20 5.84 23.62
N PRO A 174 -35.94 4.78 24.04
CA PRO A 174 -35.33 3.55 24.54
C PRO A 174 -34.24 3.03 23.59
N TYR A 175 -33.14 2.52 24.15
CA TYR A 175 -31.92 2.19 23.41
C TYR A 175 -32.16 1.35 22.13
N GLU A 176 -32.98 0.31 22.23
CA GLU A 176 -33.33 -0.57 21.10
C GLU A 176 -34.03 0.22 20.00
N ARG A 177 -35.02 1.03 20.38
CA ARG A 177 -35.77 1.86 19.44
C ARG A 177 -34.87 2.92 18.81
N LEU A 178 -33.96 3.51 19.58
CA LEU A 178 -33.00 4.47 19.07
C LEU A 178 -32.04 3.82 18.07
N CYS A 179 -31.56 2.59 18.33
CA CYS A 179 -30.73 1.84 17.39
C CYS A 179 -31.43 1.67 16.03
N GLU A 180 -32.73 1.37 16.00
CA GLU A 180 -33.50 1.28 14.75
C GLU A 180 -33.52 2.61 13.99
N ILE A 181 -33.74 3.71 14.70
CA ILE A 181 -33.75 5.07 14.13
C ILE A 181 -32.36 5.42 13.58
N VAL A 182 -31.31 5.18 14.35
CA VAL A 182 -29.91 5.41 13.96
C VAL A 182 -29.53 4.60 12.73
N ARG A 183 -29.93 3.32 12.64
CA ARG A 183 -29.75 2.50 11.44
C ARG A 183 -30.48 3.10 10.23
N GLY A 184 -31.69 3.61 10.45
CA GLY A 184 -32.43 4.39 9.45
C GLY A 184 -31.66 5.62 8.95
N ARG A 185 -31.02 6.38 9.85
CA ARG A 185 -30.19 7.54 9.48
C ARG A 185 -28.93 7.17 8.73
N GLY A 186 -28.30 6.06 9.11
CA GLY A 186 -27.21 5.47 8.31
C GLY A 186 -27.66 5.23 6.88
N ARG A 187 -28.79 4.51 6.70
CA ARG A 187 -29.36 4.29 5.36
C ARG A 187 -29.61 5.59 4.60
N GLU A 188 -30.21 6.57 5.26
CA GLU A 188 -30.56 7.86 4.64
C GLU A 188 -29.33 8.59 4.09
N VAL A 189 -28.31 8.76 4.93
CA VAL A 189 -27.07 9.48 4.60
C VAL A 189 -26.32 8.76 3.48
N PHE A 190 -26.08 7.45 3.64
CA PHE A 190 -25.26 6.71 2.69
C PHE A 190 -25.99 6.44 1.37
N SER A 191 -27.31 6.30 1.37
CA SER A 191 -28.10 6.26 0.11
C SER A 191 -27.90 7.53 -0.70
N ALA A 192 -27.89 8.69 -0.04
CA ALA A 192 -27.69 9.97 -0.70
C ALA A 192 -26.28 10.05 -1.34
N MET A 193 -25.25 9.62 -0.61
CA MET A 193 -23.87 9.57 -1.13
C MET A 193 -23.72 8.59 -2.31
N PHE A 194 -24.18 7.35 -2.14
CA PHE A 194 -24.03 6.30 -3.16
C PHE A 194 -24.86 6.58 -4.43
N SER A 195 -25.95 7.34 -4.33
CA SER A 195 -26.70 7.76 -5.51
C SER A 195 -25.89 8.66 -6.46
N GLU A 196 -24.91 9.41 -5.93
CA GLU A 196 -24.02 10.25 -6.73
C GLU A 196 -22.75 9.49 -7.11
N TYR A 197 -22.17 8.72 -6.16
CA TYR A 197 -20.89 8.03 -6.32
C TYR A 197 -20.97 6.53 -5.94
N PRO A 198 -21.53 5.68 -6.81
CA PRO A 198 -21.85 4.28 -6.47
C PRO A 198 -20.64 3.34 -6.36
N ASP A 199 -19.48 3.73 -6.89
CA ASP A 199 -18.22 2.97 -6.90
C ASP A 199 -17.14 3.59 -6.01
N MET A 200 -17.52 4.52 -5.12
CA MET A 200 -16.56 5.19 -4.24
C MET A 200 -15.89 4.23 -3.25
N THR A 201 -14.66 4.56 -2.88
CA THR A 201 -14.00 3.96 -1.71
C THR A 201 -14.19 4.88 -0.49
N MET A 202 -14.67 4.33 0.62
CA MET A 202 -14.82 5.08 1.88
C MET A 202 -13.88 4.56 2.95
N LEU A 203 -12.91 5.39 3.37
CA LEU A 203 -12.01 5.07 4.47
C LEU A 203 -12.52 5.66 5.79
N PHE A 204 -12.75 4.81 6.77
CA PHE A 204 -13.07 5.23 8.13
C PHE A 204 -11.84 5.07 8.98
N PHE A 205 -11.43 6.10 9.73
CA PHE A 205 -10.35 5.92 10.72
C PHE A 205 -10.71 4.83 11.74
N ARG A 206 -12.01 4.74 12.07
CA ARG A 206 -12.59 3.67 12.87
C ARG A 206 -13.95 3.25 12.29
N PHE A 207 -13.98 2.18 11.50
CA PHE A 207 -15.26 1.57 11.08
C PHE A 207 -15.81 0.72 12.23
N PHE A 208 -15.81 -0.61 12.12
CA PHE A 208 -16.15 -1.45 13.27
C PHE A 208 -14.99 -1.58 14.25
N THR A 209 -13.75 -1.28 13.86
CA THR A 209 -12.62 -1.16 14.80
C THR A 209 -12.88 -0.19 15.97
N ARG A 210 -13.84 0.73 15.86
CA ARG A 210 -14.25 1.60 16.98
C ARG A 210 -14.69 0.81 18.22
N VAL A 211 -15.31 -0.36 18.02
CA VAL A 211 -15.85 -1.20 19.10
C VAL A 211 -14.77 -2.00 19.85
N TYR A 212 -13.50 -1.83 19.46
CA TYR A 212 -12.34 -2.57 19.96
C TYR A 212 -12.32 -2.74 21.50
N GLN A 213 -12.72 -1.70 22.25
CA GLN A 213 -12.67 -1.70 23.72
C GLN A 213 -13.59 -2.72 24.40
N TYR A 214 -14.65 -3.18 23.72
CA TYR A 214 -15.60 -4.14 24.28
C TYR A 214 -15.85 -5.36 23.39
N ASN A 215 -15.25 -5.39 22.19
CA ASN A 215 -15.35 -6.51 21.27
C ASN A 215 -14.83 -7.84 21.84
N ASN A 216 -13.92 -7.79 22.82
CA ASN A 216 -13.35 -8.98 23.45
C ASN A 216 -14.09 -9.43 24.72
N CYS A 217 -15.19 -8.77 25.08
CA CYS A 217 -16.05 -9.25 26.16
C CYS A 217 -16.86 -10.47 25.69
N GLU A 218 -17.05 -11.47 26.55
CA GLU A 218 -17.88 -12.64 26.26
C GLU A 218 -19.32 -12.22 25.94
N ASP A 219 -19.89 -11.34 26.76
CA ASP A 219 -21.16 -10.67 26.50
C ASP A 219 -20.92 -9.25 25.95
N TRP A 220 -20.44 -9.17 24.71
CA TRP A 220 -20.20 -7.89 24.02
C TRP A 220 -21.51 -7.12 23.77
N GLU A 221 -22.67 -7.78 23.71
CA GLU A 221 -23.97 -7.14 23.51
C GLU A 221 -24.37 -6.31 24.73
N SER A 222 -24.30 -6.90 25.93
CA SER A 222 -24.52 -6.16 27.18
C SER A 222 -23.48 -5.07 27.37
N ALA A 223 -22.20 -5.32 27.02
CA ALA A 223 -21.15 -4.31 27.11
C ALA A 223 -21.41 -3.11 26.17
N ARG A 224 -21.87 -3.37 24.94
CA ARG A 224 -22.29 -2.34 23.98
C ARG A 224 -23.48 -1.53 24.51
N ARG A 225 -24.49 -2.22 25.03
CA ARG A 225 -25.70 -1.61 25.61
C ARG A 225 -25.36 -0.75 26.82
N ALA A 226 -24.52 -1.23 27.73
CA ALA A 226 -24.09 -0.51 28.92
C ALA A 226 -23.32 0.77 28.59
N ARG A 227 -22.60 0.79 27.46
CA ARG A 227 -21.95 1.99 26.93
C ARG A 227 -22.90 2.92 26.17
N GLY A 228 -24.11 2.46 25.87
CA GLY A 228 -25.05 3.18 25.02
C GLY A 228 -24.54 3.38 23.59
N ASP A 229 -23.63 2.54 23.10
CA ASP A 229 -22.97 2.78 21.80
C ASP A 229 -23.95 2.57 20.63
N LEU A 230 -24.13 3.62 19.81
CA LEU A 230 -25.02 3.66 18.65
C LEU A 230 -24.27 3.52 17.32
N TRP A 231 -22.94 3.60 17.33
CA TRP A 231 -22.13 3.54 16.11
C TRP A 231 -22.36 2.28 15.27
N PRO A 232 -22.43 1.06 15.86
CA PRO A 232 -22.75 -0.14 15.09
C PRO A 232 -24.09 -0.07 14.36
N ALA A 233 -25.11 0.56 14.96
CA ALA A 233 -26.41 0.72 14.30
C ALA A 233 -26.30 1.62 13.06
N PHE A 234 -25.56 2.73 13.17
CA PHE A 234 -25.34 3.66 12.06
C PHE A 234 -24.60 2.99 10.90
N LEU A 235 -23.53 2.24 11.20
CA LEU A 235 -22.75 1.51 10.21
C LEU A 235 -23.53 0.35 9.56
N ASN A 236 -24.40 -0.34 10.31
CA ASN A 236 -25.30 -1.31 9.70
C ASN A 236 -26.28 -0.65 8.72
N GLY A 237 -26.68 0.60 9.00
CA GLY A 237 -27.46 1.40 8.05
C GLY A 237 -26.69 1.70 6.76
N LEU A 238 -25.38 1.92 6.83
CA LEU A 238 -24.52 1.99 5.64
C LEU A 238 -24.57 0.68 4.85
N LEU A 239 -24.30 -0.45 5.53
CA LEU A 239 -24.22 -1.76 4.88
C LEU A 239 -25.52 -2.20 4.21
N ASP A 240 -26.67 -1.80 4.76
CA ASP A 240 -27.99 -2.04 4.16
C ASP A 240 -28.05 -1.53 2.72
N VAL A 241 -27.42 -0.38 2.45
CA VAL A 241 -27.49 0.34 1.17
C VAL A 241 -26.17 0.36 0.40
N LEU A 242 -25.14 -0.34 0.89
CA LEU A 242 -23.84 -0.46 0.23
C LEU A 242 -24.02 -1.11 -1.16
N PRO A 243 -23.71 -0.40 -2.27
CA PRO A 243 -23.75 -0.96 -3.62
C PRO A 243 -22.60 -1.95 -3.82
N PRO A 244 -22.75 -3.00 -4.65
CA PRO A 244 -21.70 -4.01 -4.86
C PRO A 244 -20.40 -3.44 -5.46
N THR A 245 -20.45 -2.26 -6.07
CA THR A 245 -19.30 -1.56 -6.66
C THR A 245 -18.53 -0.70 -5.68
N ALA A 246 -19.12 -0.35 -4.52
CA ALA A 246 -18.47 0.47 -3.52
C ALA A 246 -17.53 -0.38 -2.64
N LYS A 247 -16.52 0.27 -2.04
CA LYS A 247 -15.60 -0.35 -1.09
C LYS A 247 -15.54 0.44 0.21
N ILE A 248 -15.42 -0.28 1.32
CA ILE A 248 -15.20 0.31 2.64
C ILE A 248 -13.81 -0.12 3.14
N VAL A 249 -13.09 0.80 3.76
CA VAL A 249 -11.78 0.55 4.36
C VAL A 249 -11.88 0.85 5.86
N ASP A 250 -11.66 -0.16 6.70
CA ASP A 250 -11.61 -0.02 8.15
C ASP A 250 -10.18 0.33 8.60
N GLY A 251 -9.96 1.55 9.09
CA GLY A 251 -8.64 2.14 9.32
C GLY A 251 -7.90 1.67 10.58
N PHE A 252 -8.60 1.12 11.57
CA PHE A 252 -8.03 0.72 12.87
C PHE A 252 -7.11 1.77 13.54
N GLU A 253 -7.62 2.98 13.78
CA GLU A 253 -6.87 4.06 14.45
C GLU A 253 -6.25 3.67 15.80
N TYR A 254 -6.88 2.80 16.59
CA TYR A 254 -6.29 2.27 17.82
C TYR A 254 -4.94 1.56 17.59
N GLY A 255 -4.64 1.20 16.35
CA GLY A 255 -3.38 0.67 15.88
C GLY A 255 -2.20 1.64 15.93
N TYR A 256 -2.40 2.93 16.25
CA TYR A 256 -1.28 3.86 16.41
C TYR A 256 -0.20 3.37 17.37
N ARG A 257 -0.55 2.60 18.42
CA ARG A 257 0.41 2.06 19.38
C ARG A 257 0.99 0.70 18.99
N PHE A 258 0.65 0.18 17.82
CA PHE A 258 1.19 -1.08 17.34
C PHE A 258 2.69 -0.95 17.08
N ASN A 259 3.39 -2.02 17.41
CA ASN A 259 4.80 -2.20 17.17
C ASN A 259 5.06 -3.56 16.52
N ALA A 260 6.03 -3.59 15.62
CA ALA A 260 6.39 -4.77 14.85
C ALA A 260 6.95 -5.90 15.72
N GLU A 261 7.71 -5.59 16.78
CA GLU A 261 8.32 -6.59 17.67
C GLU A 261 7.29 -7.47 18.37
N SER A 262 6.09 -6.93 18.64
CA SER A 262 4.98 -7.65 19.26
C SER A 262 3.99 -8.23 18.24
N ASN A 263 4.27 -8.18 16.94
CA ASN A 263 3.39 -8.64 15.86
C ASN A 263 1.97 -8.03 15.89
N THR A 264 1.84 -6.83 16.47
CA THR A 264 0.52 -6.23 16.74
C THR A 264 -0.21 -5.78 15.49
N TYR A 265 0.48 -5.54 14.37
CA TYR A 265 -0.18 -5.25 13.09
C TYR A 265 -0.88 -6.50 12.53
N TYR A 266 -0.26 -7.68 12.60
CA TYR A 266 -0.91 -8.94 12.20
C TYR A 266 -2.08 -9.29 13.11
N TRP A 267 -1.91 -9.10 14.41
CA TRP A 267 -3.01 -9.27 15.36
C TRP A 267 -4.17 -8.31 15.02
N GLY A 268 -3.86 -7.04 14.75
CA GLY A 268 -4.86 -6.04 14.37
C GLY A 268 -5.65 -6.42 13.12
N HIS A 269 -4.95 -6.85 12.07
CA HIS A 269 -5.57 -7.37 10.86
C HIS A 269 -6.48 -8.59 11.14
N SER A 270 -6.01 -9.55 11.95
CA SER A 270 -6.82 -10.73 12.28
C SER A 270 -8.08 -10.38 13.08
N MET A 271 -8.04 -9.34 13.92
CA MET A 271 -9.23 -8.80 14.61
C MET A 271 -10.24 -8.21 13.61
N GLN A 272 -9.75 -7.45 12.62
CA GLN A 272 -10.58 -6.88 11.56
C GLN A 272 -11.27 -7.94 10.72
N LYS A 273 -10.57 -9.02 10.39
CA LYS A 273 -11.16 -10.11 9.59
C LYS A 273 -12.05 -11.06 10.39
N GLY A 274 -11.73 -11.28 11.66
CA GLY A 274 -12.31 -12.39 12.43
C GLY A 274 -13.29 -11.99 13.52
N ARG A 275 -13.18 -10.79 14.11
CA ARG A 275 -13.94 -10.47 15.34
C ARG A 275 -14.93 -9.33 15.20
N PHE A 276 -14.60 -8.27 14.47
CA PHE A 276 -15.50 -7.11 14.37
C PHE A 276 -16.81 -7.41 13.61
N VAL A 277 -16.85 -8.51 12.85
CA VAL A 277 -18.07 -9.04 12.21
C VAL A 277 -19.19 -9.35 13.23
N ASN A 278 -18.88 -9.56 14.50
CA ASN A 278 -19.89 -9.75 15.55
C ASN A 278 -20.85 -8.55 15.67
N HIS A 279 -20.38 -7.34 15.32
CA HIS A 279 -21.18 -6.12 15.33
C HIS A 279 -21.90 -5.84 14.00
N VAL A 280 -21.77 -6.74 13.03
CA VAL A 280 -22.45 -6.69 11.73
C VAL A 280 -23.71 -7.54 11.79
N SER A 281 -24.84 -6.94 11.42
CA SER A 281 -26.14 -7.61 11.35
C SER A 281 -26.05 -8.80 10.39
N PRO A 282 -26.66 -9.96 10.71
CA PRO A 282 -26.52 -11.18 9.91
C PRO A 282 -26.72 -10.99 8.39
N GLU A 283 -27.71 -10.21 8.00
CA GLU A 283 -28.06 -9.87 6.62
C GLU A 283 -26.97 -9.10 5.85
N ASN A 284 -26.06 -8.43 6.55
CA ASN A 284 -24.99 -7.62 5.98
C ASN A 284 -23.62 -8.30 5.97
N ARG A 285 -23.49 -9.51 6.54
CA ARG A 285 -22.19 -10.18 6.71
C ARG A 285 -21.52 -10.53 5.38
N THR A 286 -22.28 -10.98 4.39
CA THR A 286 -21.74 -11.25 3.05
C THR A 286 -21.12 -10.00 2.45
N LYS A 287 -21.87 -8.88 2.41
CA LYS A 287 -21.34 -7.59 1.94
C LYS A 287 -20.12 -7.15 2.74
N TYR A 288 -20.13 -7.34 4.05
CA TYR A 288 -18.98 -7.02 4.90
C TYR A 288 -17.73 -7.76 4.46
N PHE A 289 -17.80 -9.09 4.28
CA PHE A 289 -16.64 -9.88 3.86
C PHE A 289 -16.17 -9.58 2.44
N GLU A 290 -17.10 -9.25 1.53
CA GLU A 290 -16.78 -8.99 0.12
C GLU A 290 -16.26 -7.57 -0.12
N GLN A 291 -16.72 -6.58 0.65
CA GLN A 291 -16.55 -5.16 0.31
C GLN A 291 -15.81 -4.34 1.38
N VAL A 292 -15.52 -4.92 2.55
CA VAL A 292 -14.75 -4.26 3.61
C VAL A 292 -13.32 -4.78 3.64
N SER A 293 -12.37 -3.89 3.37
CA SER A 293 -10.94 -4.14 3.50
C SER A 293 -10.39 -3.57 4.81
N SER A 294 -9.33 -4.20 5.29
CA SER A 294 -8.58 -3.76 6.46
C SER A 294 -7.46 -2.79 6.04
N ALA A 295 -7.26 -1.78 6.87
CA ALA A 295 -6.14 -0.89 6.81
C ALA A 295 -5.48 -0.74 8.19
N ALA A 296 -4.22 -0.29 8.17
CA ALA A 296 -3.43 -0.03 9.36
C ALA A 296 -3.12 1.46 9.48
N ALA A 297 -3.20 1.95 10.71
CA ALA A 297 -2.92 3.33 11.07
C ALA A 297 -1.48 3.50 11.57
N VAL A 298 -0.75 4.48 11.04
CA VAL A 298 0.58 4.86 11.49
C VAL A 298 0.58 6.33 11.91
N TYR A 299 0.76 6.60 13.20
CA TYR A 299 0.91 7.95 13.71
C TYR A 299 2.36 8.40 13.52
N MET A 300 2.63 9.43 12.72
CA MET A 300 3.99 9.83 12.34
C MET A 300 4.74 10.48 13.51
N ASP A 301 4.04 11.27 14.30
CA ASP A 301 4.66 12.12 15.32
C ASP A 301 5.33 11.32 16.45
N MET A 302 4.92 10.07 16.70
CA MET A 302 5.53 9.28 17.76
C MET A 302 6.99 8.93 17.53
N TYR A 303 7.44 8.91 16.28
CA TYR A 303 8.83 8.63 15.93
C TYR A 303 9.74 9.87 16.10
N VAL A 304 9.17 11.07 16.15
CA VAL A 304 9.92 12.34 16.30
C VAL A 304 9.74 12.99 17.67
N ASN A 305 8.68 12.64 18.39
CA ASN A 305 8.42 13.18 19.72
C ASN A 305 9.55 12.88 20.71
N PRO A 306 9.80 13.77 21.69
CA PRO A 306 10.76 13.51 22.75
C PRO A 306 10.23 12.43 23.70
N GLU A 307 11.16 11.76 24.38
CA GLU A 307 10.86 10.78 25.43
C GLU A 307 9.98 11.39 26.52
N GLY A 308 9.09 10.57 27.10
CA GLY A 308 8.14 11.01 28.13
C GLY A 308 6.86 11.67 27.61
N LYS A 309 6.73 11.93 26.29
CA LYS A 309 5.46 12.37 25.71
C LYS A 309 4.50 11.18 25.54
N ARG A 310 3.19 11.45 25.66
CA ARG A 310 2.11 10.44 25.52
C ARG A 310 2.22 9.62 24.23
N TRP A 311 2.63 10.27 23.15
CA TRP A 311 2.84 9.65 21.84
C TRP A 311 4.32 9.61 21.53
N TYR A 312 5.06 8.74 22.20
CA TYR A 312 6.49 8.51 21.95
C TYR A 312 6.70 7.02 21.69
N ALA A 313 7.39 6.70 20.60
CA ALA A 313 7.88 5.36 20.30
C ALA A 313 9.40 5.33 20.49
N PRO A 314 9.95 4.40 21.30
CA PRO A 314 11.39 4.32 21.50
C PRO A 314 12.10 3.90 20.20
N PRO A 315 13.33 4.43 19.94
CA PRO A 315 14.15 4.00 18.81
C PRO A 315 14.36 2.49 18.78
N LEU A 316 14.47 1.91 17.57
CA LEU A 316 14.94 0.53 17.36
C LEU A 316 16.43 0.59 17.09
N ASN A 317 17.24 -0.17 17.84
CA ASN A 317 18.71 -0.15 17.72
C ASN A 317 19.31 1.26 17.77
N GLY A 318 18.72 2.17 18.57
CA GLY A 318 19.13 3.57 18.64
C GLY A 318 18.65 4.48 17.50
N SER A 319 17.93 3.93 16.50
CA SER A 319 17.41 4.68 15.34
C SER A 319 15.88 4.83 15.36
N ARG A 320 15.42 6.08 15.21
CA ARG A 320 13.99 6.42 15.05
C ARG A 320 13.48 6.01 13.67
N SER A 321 14.30 6.15 12.63
CA SER A 321 13.98 5.68 11.28
C SER A 321 13.81 4.17 11.25
N GLU A 322 14.68 3.40 11.91
CA GLU A 322 14.55 1.93 11.95
C GLU A 322 13.25 1.49 12.62
N ARG A 323 12.85 2.19 13.69
CA ARG A 323 11.57 1.96 14.37
C ARG A 323 10.39 2.17 13.43
N PHE A 324 10.37 3.29 12.70
CA PHE A 324 9.35 3.57 11.69
C PHE A 324 9.34 2.49 10.59
N ILE A 325 10.51 2.19 10.03
CA ILE A 325 10.69 1.23 8.93
C ILE A 325 10.17 -0.15 9.33
N ALA A 326 10.49 -0.64 10.54
CA ALA A 326 10.01 -1.92 11.04
C ALA A 326 8.48 -1.96 11.17
N ASN A 327 7.88 -0.89 11.72
CA ASN A 327 6.43 -0.78 11.88
C ASN A 327 5.71 -0.71 10.53
N VAL A 328 6.18 0.11 9.59
CA VAL A 328 5.58 0.23 8.25
C VAL A 328 5.73 -1.04 7.44
N ALA A 329 6.86 -1.75 7.54
CA ALA A 329 7.03 -3.05 6.91
C ALA A 329 5.93 -4.03 7.34
N GLN A 330 5.71 -4.16 8.65
CA GLN A 330 4.70 -5.08 9.18
C GLN A 330 3.28 -4.61 8.88
N ALA A 331 3.00 -3.31 8.99
CA ALA A 331 1.71 -2.74 8.62
C ALA A 331 1.34 -3.06 7.18
N THR A 332 2.28 -2.85 6.26
CA THR A 332 2.11 -3.07 4.81
C THR A 332 1.88 -4.55 4.50
N HIS A 333 2.59 -5.44 5.17
CA HIS A 333 2.40 -6.88 5.00
C HIS A 333 1.06 -7.37 5.57
N ALA A 334 0.61 -6.80 6.68
CA ALA A 334 -0.58 -7.25 7.38
C ALA A 334 -1.90 -6.88 6.68
N VAL A 335 -1.98 -5.70 6.04
CA VAL A 335 -3.25 -5.15 5.53
C VAL A 335 -3.65 -5.72 4.17
N ASP A 336 -4.91 -5.52 3.78
CA ASP A 336 -5.39 -5.90 2.45
C ASP A 336 -4.98 -4.91 1.37
N GLU A 337 -5.14 -3.60 1.64
CA GLU A 337 -5.04 -2.58 0.59
C GLU A 337 -4.35 -1.30 1.06
N TYR A 338 -4.75 -0.69 2.18
CA TYR A 338 -4.25 0.63 2.59
C TYR A 338 -3.41 0.58 3.89
N VAL A 339 -2.33 1.34 3.90
CA VAL A 339 -1.73 1.88 5.13
C VAL A 339 -1.95 3.38 5.11
N TRP A 340 -2.45 3.92 6.20
CA TRP A 340 -2.67 5.36 6.31
C TRP A 340 -1.81 5.97 7.41
N PHE A 341 -1.36 7.20 7.13
CA PHE A 341 -0.43 7.92 7.97
C PHE A 341 -1.14 9.16 8.54
N TRP A 342 -1.02 9.40 9.83
CA TRP A 342 -1.47 10.66 10.44
C TRP A 342 -0.29 11.49 10.90
N GLY A 343 -0.18 12.73 10.39
CA GLY A 343 0.90 13.66 10.73
C GLY A 343 0.37 14.99 11.30
N GLU A 344 0.95 15.42 12.42
CA GLU A 344 0.59 16.68 13.09
C GLU A 344 1.68 17.74 13.03
N LYS A 345 2.96 17.33 12.99
CA LYS A 345 4.10 18.25 13.09
C LYS A 345 4.90 18.43 11.83
N GLN A 346 5.37 17.38 11.17
CA GLN A 346 6.20 17.54 9.97
C GLN A 346 5.35 17.42 8.70
N CYS A 347 5.93 17.78 7.56
CA CYS A 347 5.22 17.81 6.28
C CYS A 347 5.62 16.67 5.34
N TRP A 348 4.66 16.21 4.53
CA TRP A 348 4.92 15.39 3.36
C TRP A 348 5.26 16.24 2.14
N ALA A 349 4.67 17.43 2.01
CA ALA A 349 4.87 18.31 0.87
C ALA A 349 5.77 19.51 1.22
N ASP A 350 6.57 19.95 0.26
CA ASP A 350 7.25 21.25 0.30
C ASP A 350 6.29 22.33 -0.18
N TRP A 351 5.77 23.10 0.78
CA TRP A 351 4.82 24.16 0.52
C TRP A 351 5.44 25.45 -0.02
N LYS A 352 6.78 25.58 -0.08
CA LYS A 352 7.52 26.75 -0.60
C LYS A 352 7.01 28.11 -0.10
N GLY A 353 6.53 28.16 1.14
CA GLY A 353 5.92 29.36 1.74
C GLY A 353 4.57 29.79 1.14
N LYS A 354 3.98 29.01 0.23
CA LYS A 354 2.71 29.31 -0.45
C LYS A 354 1.47 29.12 0.42
N MET A 355 1.65 28.60 1.63
CA MET A 355 0.60 28.42 2.60
C MET A 355 1.14 28.68 4.01
N ARG A 356 0.42 29.49 4.78
CA ARG A 356 0.66 29.60 6.21
C ARG A 356 0.09 28.36 6.90
N GLN A 357 0.99 27.50 7.37
CA GLN A 357 0.60 26.29 8.10
C GLN A 357 0.14 26.62 9.53
N ARG A 358 -0.50 25.63 10.18
CA ARG A 358 -0.78 25.70 11.61
C ARG A 358 0.53 25.89 12.37
N LYS A 359 0.51 26.60 13.50
CA LYS A 359 1.72 26.84 14.32
C LYS A 359 2.41 25.55 14.78
N SER A 360 1.65 24.45 14.89
CA SER A 360 2.15 23.13 15.25
C SER A 360 2.83 22.39 14.11
N VAL A 361 2.59 22.79 12.86
CA VAL A 361 3.15 22.17 11.66
C VAL A 361 4.42 22.96 11.26
N SER A 362 5.51 22.23 11.13
CA SER A 362 6.86 22.65 10.78
C SER A 362 7.08 22.52 9.27
N THR A 363 7.96 23.35 8.72
CA THR A 363 8.35 23.28 7.31
C THR A 363 9.33 22.15 7.01
N VAL A 364 9.84 21.47 8.04
CA VAL A 364 10.72 20.30 7.90
C VAL A 364 9.88 19.12 7.43
N THR A 365 10.41 18.38 6.46
CA THR A 365 9.73 17.20 5.90
C THR A 365 9.88 15.96 6.80
N TRP A 366 9.01 14.98 6.60
CA TRP A 366 9.15 13.67 7.25
C TRP A 366 10.45 12.96 6.88
N GLU A 367 10.91 13.07 5.63
CA GLU A 367 12.19 12.49 5.18
C GLU A 367 13.40 13.15 5.87
N GLU A 368 13.39 14.47 6.07
CA GLU A 368 14.45 15.15 6.83
C GLU A 368 14.46 14.76 8.31
N SER A 369 13.27 14.53 8.88
CA SER A 369 13.13 14.15 10.30
C SER A 369 13.40 12.67 10.56
N LEU A 370 13.15 11.83 9.57
CA LEU A 370 13.34 10.38 9.59
C LEU A 370 14.01 9.97 8.27
N PRO A 371 15.34 10.11 8.14
CA PRO A 371 16.03 9.80 6.89
C PRO A 371 15.84 8.34 6.46
N GLY A 372 15.61 8.12 5.16
CA GLY A 372 15.48 6.82 4.51
C GLY A 372 14.06 6.25 4.49
N ILE A 373 13.06 6.94 5.06
CA ILE A 373 11.69 6.42 5.12
C ILE A 373 11.05 6.32 3.75
N SER A 374 11.33 7.26 2.84
CA SER A 374 10.71 7.27 1.51
C SER A 374 11.17 6.05 0.70
N THR A 375 12.48 5.81 0.66
CA THR A 375 13.06 4.62 0.00
C THR A 375 12.49 3.33 0.59
N ALA A 376 12.40 3.23 1.92
CA ALA A 376 11.87 2.04 2.58
C ALA A 376 10.38 1.82 2.25
N MET A 377 9.58 2.89 2.28
CA MET A 377 8.17 2.85 1.93
C MET A 377 7.96 2.42 0.47
N GLU A 378 8.69 2.98 -0.49
CA GLU A 378 8.61 2.55 -1.89
C GLU A 378 8.93 1.05 -2.06
N TYR A 379 9.96 0.58 -1.36
CA TYR A 379 10.32 -0.84 -1.34
C TYR A 379 9.18 -1.71 -0.80
N PHE A 380 8.63 -1.41 0.38
CA PHE A 380 7.57 -2.23 0.97
C PHE A 380 6.28 -2.22 0.15
N LYS A 381 5.99 -1.09 -0.51
CA LYS A 381 4.77 -0.91 -1.29
C LYS A 381 4.73 -1.80 -2.53
N SER A 382 5.85 -1.83 -3.26
CA SER A 382 6.01 -2.67 -4.45
C SER A 382 7.49 -2.90 -4.73
N PRO A 383 8.07 -4.01 -4.24
CA PRO A 383 9.48 -4.33 -4.45
C PRO A 383 9.89 -4.39 -5.92
N SER A 384 9.01 -4.88 -6.80
CA SER A 384 9.26 -4.96 -8.25
C SER A 384 9.27 -3.59 -8.93
N VAL A 385 8.33 -2.70 -8.61
CA VAL A 385 8.31 -1.33 -9.15
C VAL A 385 9.49 -0.53 -8.62
N PHE A 386 9.81 -0.66 -7.32
CA PHE A 386 11.01 -0.08 -6.73
C PHE A 386 12.25 -0.55 -7.50
N ALA A 387 12.36 -1.86 -7.75
CA ALA A 387 13.50 -2.41 -8.47
C ALA A 387 13.62 -1.86 -9.91
N ALA A 388 12.52 -1.83 -10.66
CA ALA A 388 12.50 -1.30 -12.02
C ALA A 388 12.95 0.17 -12.08
N ASN A 389 12.39 1.01 -11.20
CA ASN A 389 12.77 2.43 -11.10
C ASN A 389 14.25 2.59 -10.73
N ARG A 390 14.73 1.80 -9.76
CA ARG A 390 16.11 1.89 -9.29
C ARG A 390 17.11 1.45 -10.36
N ILE A 391 16.82 0.36 -11.07
CA ILE A 391 17.61 -0.07 -12.23
C ILE A 391 17.66 1.03 -13.29
N GLY A 392 16.52 1.65 -13.63
CA GLY A 392 16.46 2.75 -14.59
C GLY A 392 17.37 3.92 -14.19
N ASN A 393 17.37 4.31 -12.92
CA ASN A 393 18.22 5.38 -12.41
C ASN A 393 19.71 5.01 -12.41
N LEU A 394 20.04 3.80 -11.95
CA LEU A 394 21.42 3.29 -11.96
C LEU A 394 21.98 3.20 -13.39
N LYS A 395 21.15 2.81 -14.37
CA LYS A 395 21.52 2.79 -15.80
C LYS A 395 21.79 4.20 -16.30
N LYS A 396 20.87 5.15 -16.07
CA LYS A 396 21.04 6.57 -16.46
C LYS A 396 22.30 7.19 -15.89
N SER A 397 22.70 6.81 -14.68
CA SER A 397 23.92 7.31 -14.04
C SER A 397 25.17 6.48 -14.31
N GLY A 398 25.11 5.43 -15.14
CA GLY A 398 26.25 4.53 -15.41
C GLY A 398 26.72 3.72 -14.18
N LYS A 399 25.88 3.57 -13.16
CA LYS A 399 26.19 2.86 -11.91
C LYS A 399 25.60 1.46 -11.85
N PHE A 400 24.79 1.06 -12.84
CA PHE A 400 24.24 -0.28 -12.91
C PHE A 400 25.36 -1.30 -13.18
N LYS A 401 25.76 -2.03 -12.14
CA LYS A 401 26.82 -3.04 -12.15
C LYS A 401 26.23 -4.39 -11.72
N PRO A 402 25.51 -5.09 -12.62
CA PRO A 402 24.96 -6.40 -12.31
C PRO A 402 26.08 -7.39 -12.01
N VAL A 403 25.88 -8.19 -10.97
CA VAL A 403 26.70 -9.35 -10.64
C VAL A 403 26.03 -10.59 -11.22
N ASN A 404 26.84 -11.49 -11.75
CA ASN A 404 26.44 -12.78 -12.29
C ASN A 404 25.54 -12.73 -13.54
N LEU A 405 25.66 -11.66 -14.33
CA LEU A 405 25.00 -11.57 -15.63
C LEU A 405 25.54 -12.70 -16.54
N ASN A 406 24.72 -13.72 -16.79
CA ASN A 406 25.07 -14.84 -17.66
C ASN A 406 24.93 -14.53 -19.14
N SER A 407 24.22 -13.46 -19.50
CA SER A 407 24.36 -12.86 -20.83
C SER A 407 25.77 -12.31 -20.96
N LYS A 408 26.47 -12.75 -22.00
CA LYS A 408 27.92 -12.62 -22.32
C LYS A 408 28.85 -13.70 -21.77
N CYS A 409 28.34 -14.80 -21.20
CA CYS A 409 29.21 -15.91 -20.86
C CYS A 409 29.73 -16.61 -22.12
N VAL A 410 31.01 -16.36 -22.46
CA VAL A 410 31.81 -17.28 -23.27
C VAL A 410 31.75 -18.66 -22.61
N LYS A 411 31.62 -19.71 -23.41
CA LYS A 411 31.59 -21.12 -22.97
C LYS A 411 32.53 -21.30 -21.76
N PRO A 412 32.05 -21.82 -20.63
CA PRO A 412 32.84 -21.83 -19.40
C PRO A 412 34.15 -22.59 -19.62
N ASP A 413 35.29 -21.98 -19.26
CA ASP A 413 36.61 -22.63 -19.38
C ASP A 413 36.69 -23.91 -18.54
N LYS A 414 35.87 -24.01 -17.49
CA LYS A 414 35.69 -25.17 -16.62
C LYS A 414 34.22 -25.31 -16.23
N VAL A 415 33.65 -26.48 -16.52
CA VAL A 415 32.33 -26.90 -16.04
C VAL A 415 32.49 -27.99 -14.98
N ASP A 416 31.52 -28.10 -14.09
CA ASP A 416 31.41 -29.25 -13.17
C ASP A 416 30.90 -30.51 -13.89
N SER A 417 30.66 -31.57 -13.12
CA SER A 417 30.13 -32.85 -13.63
C SER A 417 28.76 -32.73 -14.29
N ASP A 418 28.00 -31.67 -13.96
CA ASP A 418 26.68 -31.39 -14.49
C ASP A 418 26.74 -30.44 -15.70
N GLY A 419 27.94 -30.09 -16.16
CA GLY A 419 28.14 -29.20 -17.30
C GLY A 419 27.90 -27.72 -16.98
N LEU A 420 27.86 -27.34 -15.70
CA LEU A 420 27.59 -25.98 -15.23
C LEU A 420 28.87 -25.25 -14.83
N ALA A 421 28.90 -23.95 -15.12
CA ALA A 421 29.93 -23.06 -14.60
C ALA A 421 29.55 -22.55 -13.22
N LYS A 422 30.55 -22.36 -12.35
CA LYS A 422 30.35 -21.47 -11.19
C LYS A 422 29.89 -20.09 -11.68
N PRO A 423 28.94 -19.44 -10.98
CA PRO A 423 28.45 -19.78 -9.64
C PRO A 423 27.19 -20.66 -9.60
N TYR A 424 26.81 -21.28 -10.71
CA TYR A 424 25.60 -22.11 -10.78
C TYR A 424 25.85 -23.54 -10.31
N SER A 425 24.80 -24.12 -9.75
CA SER A 425 24.66 -25.54 -9.42
C SER A 425 23.22 -25.94 -9.73
N CYS A 426 22.88 -27.22 -9.69
CA CYS A 426 21.50 -27.68 -9.88
C CYS A 426 21.01 -28.52 -8.70
N TRP A 427 19.70 -28.50 -8.48
CA TRP A 427 19.02 -29.37 -7.54
C TRP A 427 17.76 -29.95 -8.21
N SER A 428 17.51 -31.24 -8.00
CA SER A 428 16.29 -31.90 -8.48
C SER A 428 15.69 -32.79 -7.39
N ASP A 429 14.37 -32.84 -7.33
CA ASP A 429 13.64 -33.72 -6.44
C ASP A 429 13.14 -34.96 -7.20
N THR A 430 13.91 -36.04 -7.11
CA THR A 430 13.64 -37.28 -7.83
C THR A 430 12.40 -38.03 -7.34
N ARG A 431 11.78 -37.59 -6.24
CA ARG A 431 10.48 -38.12 -5.79
C ARG A 431 9.36 -37.77 -6.76
N TYR A 432 9.50 -36.70 -7.54
CA TYR A 432 8.52 -36.25 -8.51
C TYR A 432 8.83 -36.70 -9.95
N GLY A 433 9.95 -37.38 -10.19
CA GLY A 433 10.30 -37.94 -11.49
C GLY A 433 11.78 -37.77 -11.86
N SER A 434 12.03 -37.63 -13.16
CA SER A 434 13.39 -37.51 -13.71
C SER A 434 14.12 -36.27 -13.20
N ALA A 435 15.40 -36.42 -12.88
CA ALA A 435 16.31 -35.30 -12.61
C ALA A 435 16.65 -34.50 -13.87
N GLY A 436 16.31 -35.01 -15.05
CA GLY A 436 16.51 -34.35 -16.34
C GLY A 436 17.97 -34.07 -16.66
N LYS A 437 18.20 -33.06 -17.48
CA LYS A 437 19.52 -32.54 -17.83
C LYS A 437 19.56 -31.04 -17.56
N TYR A 438 20.67 -30.60 -16.99
CA TYR A 438 21.00 -29.19 -16.87
C TYR A 438 22.23 -28.91 -17.74
N GLY A 439 22.39 -27.66 -18.15
CA GLY A 439 23.60 -27.25 -18.84
C GLY A 439 23.54 -25.82 -19.34
N PHE A 440 24.46 -25.53 -20.25
CA PHE A 440 24.58 -24.24 -20.92
C PHE A 440 24.34 -24.41 -22.42
N ASP A 441 23.49 -23.57 -22.99
CA ASP A 441 23.20 -23.51 -24.42
C ASP A 441 23.93 -22.30 -25.00
N SER A 442 24.96 -22.54 -25.81
CA SER A 442 25.74 -21.48 -26.47
C SER A 442 25.22 -21.13 -27.87
N THR A 443 23.97 -21.52 -28.17
CA THR A 443 23.31 -21.18 -29.43
C THR A 443 21.98 -20.43 -29.25
N PHE A 444 21.52 -20.30 -28.01
CA PHE A 444 20.21 -19.75 -27.69
C PHE A 444 20.30 -18.87 -26.44
N GLY A 445 19.79 -17.66 -26.52
CA GLY A 445 19.74 -16.66 -25.45
C GLY A 445 18.69 -15.61 -25.78
N GLU A 446 18.41 -14.73 -24.84
CA GLU A 446 17.46 -13.64 -25.05
C GLU A 446 18.12 -12.44 -25.74
N ASP A 447 19.23 -11.97 -25.17
CA ASP A 447 19.98 -10.82 -25.67
C ASP A 447 21.22 -11.24 -26.47
N ASP A 448 21.60 -12.51 -26.40
CA ASP A 448 22.72 -13.08 -27.12
C ASP A 448 22.44 -14.55 -27.50
N THR A 449 23.49 -15.35 -27.66
CA THR A 449 23.39 -16.77 -28.03
C THR A 449 23.65 -17.68 -26.85
N SER A 450 23.47 -17.23 -25.61
CA SER A 450 23.97 -17.92 -24.43
C SER A 450 22.96 -17.92 -23.29
N SER A 451 22.57 -19.10 -22.83
CA SER A 451 21.65 -19.25 -21.69
C SER A 451 21.88 -20.54 -20.91
N LEU A 452 21.37 -20.60 -19.70
CA LEU A 452 21.22 -21.86 -18.96
C LEU A 452 20.04 -22.62 -19.55
N PHE A 453 20.10 -23.95 -19.63
CA PHE A 453 18.94 -24.75 -20.04
C PHE A 453 18.70 -25.95 -19.11
N ALA A 454 17.43 -26.25 -18.88
CA ALA A 454 16.97 -27.47 -18.24
C ALA A 454 16.08 -28.24 -19.22
N GLU A 455 16.26 -29.56 -19.34
CA GLU A 455 15.48 -30.43 -20.22
C GLU A 455 15.00 -31.68 -19.45
N GLY A 456 13.69 -31.94 -19.51
CA GLY A 456 13.07 -33.12 -18.90
C GLY A 456 13.21 -33.20 -17.38
N VAL A 457 13.32 -32.04 -16.70
CA VAL A 457 13.44 -31.93 -15.24
C VAL A 457 12.05 -31.92 -14.60
N ALA A 458 11.65 -33.04 -13.98
CA ALA A 458 10.31 -33.17 -13.41
C ALA A 458 10.02 -32.15 -12.30
N HIS A 459 11.00 -31.89 -11.44
CA HIS A 459 10.94 -30.86 -10.40
C HIS A 459 12.36 -30.49 -9.98
N GLY A 460 12.79 -29.26 -10.23
CA GLY A 460 14.14 -28.84 -9.89
C GLY A 460 14.42 -27.37 -10.16
N CYS A 461 15.66 -26.97 -9.95
CA CYS A 461 16.09 -25.59 -10.16
C CYS A 461 17.60 -25.49 -10.43
N PHE A 462 18.00 -24.41 -11.09
CA PHE A 462 19.35 -23.89 -10.95
C PHE A 462 19.46 -23.11 -9.64
N VAL A 463 20.60 -23.21 -8.97
CA VAL A 463 20.90 -22.45 -7.76
C VAL A 463 22.16 -21.64 -7.98
N MET A 464 22.01 -20.31 -7.93
CA MET A 464 23.12 -19.37 -7.82
C MET A 464 23.25 -18.94 -6.36
N SER A 465 24.41 -19.15 -5.74
CA SER A 465 24.70 -18.50 -4.45
C SER A 465 25.26 -17.10 -4.70
N SER A 466 24.73 -16.10 -4.00
CA SER A 466 25.31 -14.76 -3.97
C SER A 466 26.72 -14.80 -3.34
N GLY A 467 27.53 -13.81 -3.69
CA GLY A 467 28.65 -13.42 -2.83
C GLY A 467 28.17 -12.85 -1.49
N LYS A 468 29.11 -12.34 -0.68
CA LYS A 468 28.79 -11.68 0.59
C LYS A 468 27.89 -10.48 0.36
N VAL A 469 26.78 -10.42 1.08
CA VAL A 469 25.85 -9.28 1.14
C VAL A 469 25.70 -8.81 2.57
N GLU A 470 25.21 -7.58 2.73
CA GLU A 470 25.07 -6.95 4.05
C GLU A 470 23.62 -7.04 4.56
N PRO A 471 23.39 -7.48 5.81
CA PRO A 471 22.09 -7.37 6.47
C PRO A 471 21.52 -5.96 6.40
N GLY A 472 20.20 -5.85 6.23
CA GLY A 472 19.47 -4.60 6.18
C GLY A 472 19.57 -3.82 4.86
N LYS A 473 20.54 -4.14 3.99
CA LYS A 473 20.68 -3.53 2.65
C LYS A 473 19.69 -4.11 1.65
N ILE A 474 19.38 -3.32 0.63
CA ILE A 474 18.48 -3.70 -0.46
C ILE A 474 19.32 -4.08 -1.69
N TYR A 475 19.00 -5.22 -2.28
CA TYR A 475 19.55 -5.70 -3.54
C TYR A 475 18.44 -5.84 -4.57
N LEU A 476 18.77 -5.59 -5.82
CA LEU A 476 17.93 -5.76 -6.99
C LEU A 476 18.26 -7.13 -7.57
N VAL A 477 17.26 -7.96 -7.82
CA VAL A 477 17.43 -9.30 -8.39
C VAL A 477 16.52 -9.47 -9.60
N GLY A 478 17.03 -10.09 -10.65
CA GLY A 478 16.24 -10.32 -11.85
C GLY A 478 16.76 -11.45 -12.72
N PHE A 479 15.91 -11.91 -13.63
CA PHE A 479 16.19 -12.95 -14.60
C PHE A 479 15.18 -12.93 -15.76
N SER A 480 15.56 -13.56 -16.86
CA SER A 480 14.67 -13.98 -17.95
C SER A 480 14.52 -15.48 -17.94
N ALA A 481 13.35 -15.95 -18.35
CA ALA A 481 13.08 -17.36 -18.53
C ALA A 481 12.21 -17.60 -19.76
N LYS A 482 12.45 -18.71 -20.47
CA LYS A 482 11.61 -19.16 -21.58
C LYS A 482 11.30 -20.64 -21.41
N GLY A 483 10.09 -21.03 -21.78
CA GLY A 483 9.54 -22.36 -21.54
C GLY A 483 8.39 -22.33 -20.55
N ASP A 484 7.79 -23.51 -20.34
CA ASP A 484 6.62 -23.66 -19.48
C ASP A 484 7.03 -23.82 -18.01
N VAL A 485 6.16 -23.36 -17.11
CA VAL A 485 6.26 -23.51 -15.64
C VAL A 485 7.65 -23.17 -15.08
N VAL A 486 8.08 -21.94 -15.33
CA VAL A 486 9.34 -21.36 -14.83
C VAL A 486 9.08 -20.40 -13.66
N GLY A 487 10.02 -20.31 -12.72
CA GLY A 487 9.88 -19.47 -11.52
C GLY A 487 11.20 -19.02 -10.92
N GLY A 488 11.16 -18.06 -10.01
CA GLY A 488 12.32 -17.60 -9.25
C GLY A 488 12.03 -17.57 -7.76
N ASN A 489 12.95 -18.07 -6.94
CA ASN A 489 12.86 -17.99 -5.47
C ASN A 489 14.19 -17.55 -4.87
N ILE A 490 14.12 -16.80 -3.78
CA ILE A 490 15.26 -16.38 -2.97
C ILE A 490 15.17 -17.07 -1.61
N GLU A 491 16.25 -17.75 -1.24
CA GLU A 491 16.41 -18.39 0.06
C GLU A 491 17.65 -17.85 0.77
N TRP A 492 17.58 -17.65 2.07
CA TRP A 492 18.63 -16.94 2.80
C TRP A 492 19.79 -17.84 3.21
N LYS A 493 21.00 -17.27 3.31
CA LYS A 493 22.20 -17.98 3.74
C LYS A 493 22.97 -17.22 4.82
N CYS A 494 23.67 -17.96 5.67
CA CYS A 494 24.66 -17.48 6.62
C CYS A 494 25.95 -18.29 6.40
N GLY A 495 26.97 -17.66 5.82
CA GLY A 495 28.10 -18.35 5.21
C GLY A 495 27.63 -19.36 4.16
N ALA A 496 28.04 -20.62 4.31
CA ALA A 496 27.64 -21.69 3.39
C ALA A 496 26.26 -22.30 3.71
N GLN A 497 25.68 -22.02 4.88
CA GLN A 497 24.48 -22.69 5.38
C GLN A 497 23.20 -21.96 4.96
N TRP A 498 22.17 -22.72 4.61
CA TRP A 498 20.82 -22.21 4.37
C TRP A 498 20.12 -21.82 5.68
N ARG A 499 19.28 -20.79 5.62
CA ARG A 499 18.51 -20.25 6.74
C ARG A 499 17.00 -20.38 6.50
N PHE A 500 16.52 -21.62 6.39
CA PHE A 500 15.09 -21.91 6.15
C PHE A 500 14.14 -21.46 7.26
N SER A 501 14.65 -21.06 8.43
CA SER A 501 13.86 -20.45 9.49
C SER A 501 13.41 -19.02 9.15
N ILE A 502 14.02 -18.40 8.14
CA ILE A 502 13.63 -17.09 7.62
C ILE A 502 12.84 -17.35 6.32
N PRO A 503 11.59 -16.89 6.19
CA PRO A 503 10.82 -17.09 4.96
C PRO A 503 11.54 -16.55 3.73
N GLY A 504 11.65 -17.37 2.69
CA GLY A 504 12.15 -16.99 1.38
C GLY A 504 11.22 -16.02 0.65
N ILE A 505 11.66 -15.54 -0.52
CA ILE A 505 10.89 -14.64 -1.39
C ILE A 505 10.65 -15.33 -2.72
N SER A 506 9.39 -15.48 -3.13
CA SER A 506 9.05 -15.84 -4.51
C SER A 506 9.06 -14.59 -5.39
N ILE A 507 9.73 -14.70 -6.54
CA ILE A 507 9.84 -13.62 -7.52
C ILE A 507 8.67 -13.76 -8.51
N PRO A 508 7.81 -12.74 -8.65
CA PRO A 508 6.77 -12.76 -9.66
C PRO A 508 7.39 -12.80 -11.06
N VAL A 509 6.82 -13.63 -11.92
CA VAL A 509 7.27 -13.83 -13.31
C VAL A 509 6.21 -13.28 -14.25
N SER A 510 6.61 -12.49 -15.25
CA SER A 510 5.68 -11.92 -16.21
C SER A 510 5.03 -12.97 -17.12
N GLU A 511 3.95 -12.55 -17.79
CA GLU A 511 3.49 -13.22 -18.99
C GLU A 511 4.58 -13.22 -20.08
N PRO A 512 4.53 -14.17 -21.03
CA PRO A 512 5.54 -14.26 -22.06
C PRO A 512 5.38 -13.08 -23.03
N ASP A 513 6.51 -12.52 -23.45
CA ASP A 513 6.60 -11.50 -24.48
C ASP A 513 6.35 -12.09 -25.88
N ALA A 514 6.47 -11.25 -26.92
CA ALA A 514 6.29 -11.68 -28.31
C ALA A 514 7.27 -12.78 -28.75
N ASN A 515 8.40 -12.94 -28.07
CA ASN A 515 9.41 -13.95 -28.33
C ASN A 515 9.28 -15.16 -27.38
N GLY A 516 8.28 -15.19 -26.50
CA GLY A 516 8.06 -16.26 -25.52
C GLY A 516 8.93 -16.15 -24.25
N TRP A 517 9.64 -15.05 -24.04
CA TRP A 517 10.43 -14.78 -22.84
C TRP A 517 9.57 -14.16 -21.74
N ARG A 518 9.81 -14.60 -20.51
CA ARG A 518 9.19 -14.10 -19.29
C ARG A 518 10.28 -13.48 -18.42
N HIS A 519 9.92 -12.50 -17.60
CA HIS A 519 10.87 -11.78 -16.77
C HIS A 519 10.46 -11.80 -15.31
N GLY A 520 11.42 -12.10 -14.44
CA GLY A 520 11.28 -11.91 -13.01
C GLY A 520 12.14 -10.75 -12.54
N LEU A 521 11.56 -9.85 -11.76
CA LEU A 521 12.26 -8.70 -11.18
C LEU A 521 11.69 -8.35 -9.81
N THR A 522 12.55 -8.26 -8.82
CA THR A 522 12.19 -7.75 -7.49
C THR A 522 13.37 -7.09 -6.80
N ALA A 523 13.07 -6.31 -5.77
CA ALA A 523 14.06 -5.93 -4.77
C ALA A 523 13.93 -6.89 -3.58
N ILE A 524 15.05 -7.14 -2.91
CA ILE A 524 15.12 -7.93 -1.68
C ILE A 524 15.91 -7.16 -0.64
N ARG A 525 15.36 -7.06 0.58
CA ARG A 525 16.09 -6.55 1.73
C ARG A 525 16.68 -7.74 2.49
N ILE A 526 18.00 -7.73 2.68
CA ILE A 526 18.68 -8.84 3.38
C ILE A 526 18.23 -8.84 4.84
N PRO A 527 17.69 -9.96 5.36
CA PRO A 527 17.23 -10.04 6.74
C PRO A 527 18.42 -10.07 7.71
N GLU A 528 18.15 -9.70 8.96
CA GLU A 528 19.11 -9.90 10.05
C GLU A 528 19.52 -11.38 10.14
N GLY A 529 20.82 -11.63 10.35
CA GLY A 529 21.38 -12.98 10.44
C GLY A 529 21.62 -13.69 9.10
N ALA A 530 21.45 -13.00 7.97
CA ALA A 530 21.85 -13.48 6.64
C ALA A 530 22.97 -12.62 6.05
N ASP A 531 24.00 -13.25 5.49
CA ASP A 531 25.13 -12.59 4.80
C ASP A 531 25.27 -13.06 3.33
N GLY A 532 24.27 -13.82 2.86
CA GLY A 532 24.17 -14.40 1.53
C GLY A 532 22.72 -14.78 1.21
N PHE A 533 22.46 -15.06 -0.05
CA PHE A 533 21.22 -15.69 -0.50
C PHE A 533 21.50 -16.67 -1.64
N GLY A 534 20.66 -17.68 -1.77
CA GLY A 534 20.56 -18.51 -2.96
C GLY A 534 19.41 -18.04 -3.83
N PHE A 535 19.69 -17.87 -5.11
CA PHE A 535 18.71 -17.57 -6.14
C PHE A 535 18.41 -18.86 -6.91
N GLN A 536 17.20 -19.37 -6.72
CA GLN A 536 16.69 -20.60 -7.31
C GLN A 536 15.84 -20.28 -8.55
N LEU A 537 16.30 -20.72 -9.72
CA LEU A 537 15.59 -20.62 -11.00
C LEU A 537 14.88 -21.94 -11.25
N SER A 538 13.59 -21.97 -10.96
CA SER A 538 12.79 -23.19 -10.80
C SER A 538 12.15 -23.62 -12.12
N VAL A 539 12.10 -24.93 -12.35
CA VAL A 539 11.46 -25.57 -13.51
C VAL A 539 10.62 -26.76 -13.07
N ARG A 540 9.54 -27.01 -13.84
CA ARG A 540 8.73 -28.21 -13.72
C ARG A 540 8.34 -28.70 -15.10
N GLN A 541 8.96 -29.78 -15.56
CA GLN A 541 8.93 -30.21 -16.96
C GLN A 541 8.52 -31.68 -17.11
N SER A 542 7.80 -31.97 -18.20
CA SER A 542 7.62 -33.33 -18.71
C SER A 542 8.86 -33.79 -19.49
N ALA A 543 8.93 -35.09 -19.81
CA ALA A 543 10.00 -35.61 -20.66
C ALA A 543 10.00 -34.93 -22.04
N GLY A 544 11.16 -34.40 -22.47
CA GLY A 544 11.33 -33.71 -23.76
C GLY A 544 10.97 -32.22 -23.74
N GLU A 545 10.39 -31.69 -22.67
CA GLU A 545 10.23 -30.26 -22.48
C GLU A 545 11.56 -29.61 -22.10
N ARG A 546 11.75 -28.36 -22.53
CA ARG A 546 12.98 -27.60 -22.31
C ARG A 546 12.67 -26.15 -21.95
N SER A 547 13.43 -25.62 -21.00
CA SER A 547 13.34 -24.24 -20.54
C SER A 547 14.73 -23.62 -20.48
N TRP A 548 14.80 -22.31 -20.67
CA TRP A 548 16.02 -21.53 -20.65
C TRP A 548 15.95 -20.42 -19.62
N PHE A 549 17.10 -20.08 -19.02
CA PHE A 549 17.25 -18.90 -18.16
C PHE A 549 18.42 -18.04 -18.63
N ASP A 550 18.17 -16.74 -18.72
CA ASP A 550 19.13 -15.75 -19.17
C ASP A 550 19.01 -14.48 -18.32
N ASN A 551 19.93 -13.53 -18.50
CA ASN A 551 19.95 -12.24 -17.82
C ASN A 551 19.76 -12.36 -16.30
N VAL A 552 20.30 -13.42 -15.69
CA VAL A 552 20.25 -13.63 -14.25
C VAL A 552 21.19 -12.62 -13.61
N PHE A 553 20.73 -11.84 -12.66
CA PHE A 553 21.60 -10.91 -11.97
C PHE A 553 21.16 -10.63 -10.54
N TYR A 554 22.10 -10.11 -9.78
CA TYR A 554 21.80 -9.28 -8.63
C TYR A 554 22.72 -8.06 -8.60
N CYS A 555 22.27 -6.94 -8.01
CA CYS A 555 23.14 -5.81 -7.72
C CYS A 555 22.67 -5.04 -6.48
N PRO A 556 23.56 -4.34 -5.77
CA PRO A 556 23.14 -3.39 -4.75
C PRO A 556 22.16 -2.36 -5.32
N ALA A 557 21.17 -1.96 -4.53
CA ALA A 557 20.28 -0.87 -4.92
C ALA A 557 20.99 0.49 -4.84
N GLU A 558 22.05 0.66 -4.06
CA GLU A 558 22.76 1.94 -3.86
C GLU A 558 24.25 1.87 -4.18
#